data_AF-A0A9P1P0U8-F1
#
_entry.id   AF-A0A9P1P0U8-F1
#
_cell.length_a   1.000
_cell.length_b   1.000
_cell.length_c   1.000
_cell.angle_alpha   90.00
_cell.angle_beta   90.00
_cell.angle_gamma   90.00
#
_symmetry.space_group_name_H-M   'P 1'
#
loop_
_entity.id
_entity.type
_entity.pdbx_description
1 polymer ?
#
loop_
_entity_poly.entity_id
_entity_poly.type
_entity_poly.pdbx_seq_one_letter_code
_entity_poly.pdbx_strand_id
1 'polypeptide(L)'
;MKLKILLTTVLVVFCAWVIPVQAAEPLKTYSLNILPEMSRQSIKLDPPVTQMTVRILKPGDVAIPCGDGQQTYTCTSGKLLWIQSDQDQPISQFWGQNTAEKPVYLTLEVFQQL
;
A
#
# COMPACT_ATOMS: atom_id res chain seq x y z
N MET A 1 37.81 49.50 27.28
CA MET A 1 37.16 48.25 27.73
C MET A 1 35.76 48.57 28.26
N LYS A 2 34.70 48.23 27.51
CA LYS A 2 33.34 47.99 28.04
C LYS A 2 32.60 47.15 26.99
N LEU A 3 32.34 45.91 27.39
CA LEU A 3 31.62 44.85 26.69
C LEU A 3 30.12 45.19 26.65
N LYS A 4 29.47 45.13 25.49
CA LYS A 4 28.02 44.96 25.38
C LYS A 4 27.70 43.93 24.31
N ILE A 5 27.25 42.79 24.81
CA ILE A 5 26.70 41.59 24.19
C ILE A 5 25.47 41.99 23.34
N LEU A 6 25.53 41.77 22.02
CA LEU A 6 24.82 40.73 21.27
C LEU A 6 23.32 40.58 21.61
N LEU A 7 22.44 40.86 20.65
CA LEU A 7 21.28 40.01 20.36
C LEU A 7 20.77 40.33 18.95
N THR A 8 21.37 39.69 17.95
CA THR A 8 20.85 39.65 16.59
C THR A 8 19.68 38.67 16.60
N THR A 9 18.46 39.20 16.59
CA THR A 9 17.24 38.40 16.39
C THR A 9 17.27 37.88 14.96
N VAL A 10 17.96 36.77 14.74
CA VAL A 10 17.91 36.03 13.48
C VAL A 10 16.49 35.46 13.40
N LEU A 11 15.67 36.15 12.61
CA LEU A 11 14.39 35.68 12.11
C LEU A 11 14.69 34.42 11.30
N VAL A 12 14.67 33.25 11.94
CA VAL A 12 14.72 31.98 11.22
C VAL A 12 13.34 31.79 10.62
N VAL A 13 13.13 32.41 9.46
CA VAL A 13 12.06 32.04 8.53
C VAL A 13 12.45 30.65 8.04
N PHE A 14 12.03 29.62 8.79
CA PHE A 14 11.94 28.27 8.29
C PHE A 14 10.89 28.31 7.17
N CYS A 15 11.34 28.62 5.95
CA CYS A 15 10.65 28.19 4.76
C CYS A 15 10.49 26.68 4.90
N ALA A 16 9.29 26.24 5.27
CA ALA A 16 8.88 24.86 5.16
C ALA A 16 9.00 24.51 3.67
N TRP A 17 10.15 23.97 3.29
CA TRP A 17 10.26 23.14 2.11
C TRP A 17 9.29 21.99 2.34
N VAL A 18 8.11 22.12 1.75
CA VAL A 18 7.24 20.99 1.46
C VAL A 18 8.05 20.17 0.46
N ILE A 19 8.89 19.27 0.97
CA ILE A 19 9.51 18.24 0.15
C ILE A 19 8.31 17.50 -0.44
N PRO A 20 8.08 17.52 -1.77
CA PRO A 20 7.08 16.64 -2.33
C PRO A 20 7.53 15.24 -1.93
N VAL A 21 6.72 14.55 -1.14
CA VAL A 21 6.90 13.11 -0.92
C VAL A 21 6.82 12.51 -2.31
N GLN A 22 7.98 12.29 -2.92
CA GLN A 22 8.11 11.51 -4.14
C GLN A 22 7.51 10.16 -3.74
N ALA A 23 6.27 9.90 -4.14
CA ALA A 23 5.65 8.61 -3.91
C ALA A 23 6.62 7.59 -4.54
N ALA A 24 7.23 6.76 -3.70
CA ALA A 24 8.19 5.77 -4.16
C ALA A 24 7.52 4.97 -5.29
N GLU A 25 8.21 4.76 -6.40
CA GLU A 25 7.68 3.91 -7.46
C GLU A 25 7.67 2.45 -6.98
N PRO A 26 6.64 1.65 -7.32
CA PRO A 26 6.62 0.25 -6.93
C PRO A 26 7.69 -0.54 -7.71
N LEU A 27 8.35 -1.46 -7.01
CA LEU A 27 9.30 -2.42 -7.58
C LEU A 27 8.64 -3.34 -8.60
N LYS A 28 7.37 -3.71 -8.34
CA LYS A 28 6.59 -4.61 -9.17
C LYS A 28 5.10 -4.41 -8.95
N THR A 29 4.33 -4.59 -10.01
CA THR A 29 2.87 -4.51 -9.96
C THR A 29 2.27 -5.83 -10.39
N TYR A 30 1.35 -6.35 -9.59
CA TYR A 30 0.57 -7.54 -9.88
C TYR A 30 -0.90 -7.16 -10.11
N SER A 31 -1.55 -7.91 -10.98
CA SER A 31 -2.98 -7.78 -11.26
C SER A 31 -3.68 -9.10 -10.98
N LEU A 32 -4.69 -9.08 -10.11
CA LEU A 32 -5.52 -10.23 -9.80
C LEU A 32 -6.95 -9.94 -10.22
N ASN A 33 -7.42 -10.67 -11.24
CA ASN A 33 -8.82 -10.65 -11.67
C ASN A 33 -9.60 -11.71 -10.88
N ILE A 34 -10.62 -11.28 -10.14
CA ILE A 34 -11.42 -12.13 -9.25
C ILE A 34 -12.82 -12.25 -9.85
N LEU A 35 -13.09 -13.41 -10.46
CA LEU A 35 -14.40 -13.72 -11.04
C LEU A 35 -15.47 -13.93 -9.96
N PRO A 36 -16.74 -13.57 -10.23
CA PRO A 36 -17.86 -13.77 -9.30
C PRO A 36 -18.14 -15.25 -9.04
N GLU A 37 -18.81 -15.54 -7.92
CA GLU A 37 -19.32 -16.88 -7.53
C GLU A 37 -18.26 -18.00 -7.41
N MET A 38 -16.98 -17.68 -7.56
CA MET A 38 -15.89 -18.61 -7.34
C MET A 38 -15.39 -18.58 -5.89
N SER A 39 -14.71 -19.65 -5.49
CA SER A 39 -13.90 -19.66 -4.28
C SER A 39 -12.77 -18.62 -4.34
N ARG A 40 -11.97 -18.54 -3.28
CA ARG A 40 -10.78 -17.69 -3.23
C ARG A 40 -9.91 -17.89 -4.46
N GLN A 41 -9.63 -16.79 -5.16
CA GLN A 41 -8.67 -16.71 -6.26
C GLN A 41 -7.41 -16.04 -5.73
N SER A 42 -6.25 -16.55 -6.14
CA SER A 42 -4.98 -16.15 -5.55
C SER A 42 -3.93 -15.87 -6.61
N ILE A 43 -2.96 -15.04 -6.25
CA ILE A 43 -1.75 -14.80 -7.00
C ILE A 43 -0.53 -15.13 -6.15
N LYS A 44 0.46 -15.80 -6.75
CA LYS A 44 1.76 -16.02 -6.11
C LYS A 44 2.58 -14.74 -6.17
N LEU A 45 3.17 -14.37 -5.05
CA LEU A 45 4.15 -13.30 -4.96
C LEU A 45 5.54 -13.94 -4.93
N ASP A 46 6.33 -13.59 -5.94
CA ASP A 46 7.64 -14.18 -6.20
C ASP A 46 8.57 -13.08 -6.76
N PRO A 47 9.58 -12.64 -5.99
CA PRO A 47 9.91 -13.07 -4.62
C PRO A 47 8.82 -12.79 -3.56
N PRO A 48 8.86 -13.43 -2.37
CA PRO A 48 7.98 -13.08 -1.25
C PRO A 48 8.17 -11.61 -0.84
N VAL A 49 7.06 -10.95 -0.48
CA VAL A 49 7.05 -9.49 -0.23
C VAL A 49 6.90 -9.17 1.25
N THR A 50 7.49 -8.06 1.68
CA THR A 50 7.35 -7.53 3.05
C THR A 50 6.57 -6.23 3.10
N GLN A 51 6.45 -5.52 1.97
CA GLN A 51 5.68 -4.29 1.90
C GLN A 51 4.98 -4.17 0.55
N MET A 52 3.66 -4.03 0.57
CA MET A 52 2.86 -3.80 -0.63
C MET A 52 1.61 -2.96 -0.34
N THR A 53 1.02 -2.40 -1.38
CA THR A 53 -0.34 -1.87 -1.33
C THR A 53 -1.28 -2.71 -2.19
N VAL A 54 -2.56 -2.67 -1.87
CA VAL A 54 -3.63 -3.32 -2.62
C VAL A 54 -4.76 -2.34 -2.85
N ARG A 55 -5.26 -2.25 -4.08
CA ARG A 55 -6.38 -1.39 -4.44
C ARG A 55 -7.29 -2.02 -5.48
N ILE A 56 -8.58 -1.68 -5.41
CA ILE A 56 -9.55 -1.89 -6.50
C ILE A 56 -9.63 -0.58 -7.28
N LEU A 57 -9.22 -0.58 -8.55
CA LEU A 57 -9.17 0.63 -9.38
C LEU A 57 -10.52 1.05 -9.98
N LYS A 58 -11.55 0.20 -9.89
CA LYS A 58 -12.82 0.42 -10.60
C LYS A 58 -13.79 1.28 -9.78
N PRO A 59 -14.42 2.33 -10.35
CA PRO A 59 -15.43 3.13 -9.65
C PRO A 59 -16.66 2.29 -9.24
N GLY A 60 -17.21 2.59 -8.06
CA GLY A 60 -18.38 1.94 -7.46
C GLY A 60 -18.15 1.51 -6.01
N ASP A 61 -19.21 1.06 -5.34
CA ASP A 61 -19.17 0.58 -3.95
C ASP A 61 -18.92 -0.92 -3.90
N VAL A 62 -17.69 -1.34 -4.20
CA VAL A 62 -17.28 -2.75 -4.08
C VAL A 62 -16.41 -2.91 -2.84
N ALA A 63 -16.80 -3.83 -1.97
CA ALA A 63 -15.99 -4.31 -0.86
C ALA A 63 -15.97 -5.84 -0.91
N ILE A 64 -14.77 -6.43 -0.97
CA ILE A 64 -14.61 -7.88 -1.02
C ILE A 64 -13.61 -8.36 0.06
N PRO A 65 -13.78 -9.56 0.62
CA PRO A 65 -12.77 -10.18 1.46
C PRO A 65 -11.51 -10.51 0.63
N CYS A 66 -10.35 -10.21 1.21
CA CYS A 66 -9.03 -10.49 0.63
C CYS A 66 -8.03 -10.82 1.73
N GLY A 67 -6.83 -11.32 1.41
CA GLY A 67 -5.87 -11.71 2.44
C GLY A 67 -4.53 -12.17 1.90
N ASP A 68 -3.54 -12.24 2.79
CA ASP A 68 -2.16 -12.62 2.50
C ASP A 68 -1.82 -14.07 2.91
N GLY A 69 -2.86 -14.83 3.28
CA GLY A 69 -2.74 -16.20 3.81
C GLY A 69 -2.60 -16.27 5.33
N GLN A 70 -2.15 -15.19 5.98
CA GLN A 70 -2.06 -15.09 7.44
C GLN A 70 -3.22 -14.26 8.02
N GLN A 71 -3.52 -13.15 7.37
CA GLN A 71 -4.56 -12.21 7.77
C GLN A 71 -5.63 -12.08 6.68
N THR A 72 -6.84 -11.74 7.13
CA THR A 72 -7.97 -11.41 6.26
C THR A 72 -8.30 -9.94 6.40
N TYR A 73 -8.43 -9.26 5.28
CA TYR A 73 -8.76 -7.85 5.13
C TYR A 73 -10.05 -7.67 4.33
N THR A 74 -10.48 -6.41 4.21
CA THR A 74 -11.53 -5.99 3.29
C THR A 74 -10.95 -5.05 2.24
N CYS A 75 -10.86 -5.52 1.00
CA CYS A 75 -10.43 -4.72 -0.13
C CYS A 75 -11.63 -3.90 -0.63
N THR A 76 -11.56 -2.57 -0.50
CA THR A 76 -12.66 -1.64 -0.82
C THR A 76 -12.26 -0.74 -1.99
N SER A 77 -13.17 -0.51 -2.94
CA SER A 77 -12.94 0.42 -4.03
C SER A 77 -12.69 1.85 -3.54
N GLY A 78 -11.77 2.54 -4.20
CA GLY A 78 -11.32 3.87 -3.82
C GLY A 78 -10.47 3.94 -2.55
N LYS A 79 -10.23 2.81 -1.86
CA LYS A 79 -9.36 2.74 -0.68
C LYS A 79 -8.09 1.97 -1.00
N LEU A 80 -6.97 2.51 -0.52
CA LEU A 80 -5.68 1.85 -0.56
C LEU A 80 -5.51 1.04 0.73
N LEU A 81 -5.32 -0.27 0.60
CA LEU A 81 -4.93 -1.13 1.70
C LEU A 81 -3.40 -1.24 1.72
N TRP A 82 -2.77 -0.83 2.81
CA TRP A 82 -1.33 -0.93 2.99
C TRP A 82 -1.01 -2.13 3.88
N ILE A 83 -0.11 -2.99 3.43
CA ILE A 83 0.24 -4.23 4.12
C ILE A 83 1.75 -4.27 4.30
N GLN A 84 2.16 -4.50 5.54
CA GLN A 84 3.54 -4.74 5.92
C GLN A 84 3.62 -6.01 6.76
N SER A 85 4.60 -6.86 6.46
CA SER A 85 4.91 -8.07 7.20
C SER A 85 6.35 -8.03 7.72
N ASP A 86 6.63 -8.84 8.74
CA ASP A 86 7.98 -9.05 9.23
C ASP A 86 8.81 -9.84 8.20
N GLN A 87 10.14 -9.64 8.23
CA GLN A 87 11.07 -10.35 7.32
C GLN A 87 11.04 -11.87 7.53
N ASP A 88 10.78 -12.33 8.74
CA ASP A 88 10.69 -13.76 9.07
C ASP A 88 9.37 -14.41 8.60
N GLN A 89 8.37 -13.61 8.24
CA GLN A 89 7.05 -14.06 7.80
C GLN A 89 6.60 -13.29 6.55
N PRO A 90 7.34 -13.40 5.44
CA PRO A 90 7.03 -12.66 4.22
C PRO A 90 5.75 -13.19 3.58
N ILE A 91 5.12 -12.35 2.77
CA ILE A 91 3.90 -12.68 2.05
C ILE A 91 4.28 -13.34 0.72
N SER A 92 4.00 -14.64 0.59
CA SER A 92 4.25 -15.40 -0.63
C SER A 92 3.03 -15.52 -1.55
N GLN A 93 1.84 -15.16 -1.07
CA GLN A 93 0.60 -15.25 -1.82
C GLN A 93 -0.38 -14.18 -1.36
N PHE A 94 -1.18 -13.67 -2.28
CA PHE A 94 -2.34 -12.85 -1.95
C PHE A 94 -3.60 -13.43 -2.59
N TRP A 95 -4.71 -13.39 -1.87
CA TRP A 95 -5.99 -13.94 -2.30
C TRP A 95 -7.11 -12.92 -2.19
N GLY A 96 -8.14 -13.11 -2.99
CA GLY A 96 -9.41 -12.39 -2.90
C GLY A 96 -10.58 -13.29 -3.24
N GLN A 97 -11.76 -12.97 -2.72
CA GLN A 97 -12.99 -13.70 -3.00
C GLN A 97 -14.08 -12.71 -3.36
N ASN A 98 -14.61 -12.85 -4.56
CA ASN A 98 -15.58 -11.90 -5.10
C ASN A 98 -17.00 -12.27 -4.65
N THR A 99 -17.55 -11.45 -3.77
CA THR A 99 -18.95 -11.54 -3.31
C THR A 99 -19.90 -10.66 -4.13
N ALA A 100 -19.39 -9.95 -5.15
CA ALA A 100 -20.18 -9.13 -6.06
C ALA A 100 -20.50 -9.87 -7.36
N GLU A 101 -21.49 -9.38 -8.11
CA GLU A 101 -21.95 -9.98 -9.38
C GLU A 101 -20.99 -9.79 -10.54
N LYS A 102 -20.14 -8.75 -10.49
CA LYS A 102 -19.22 -8.39 -11.57
C LYS A 102 -17.79 -8.73 -11.19
N PRO A 103 -16.91 -9.07 -12.15
CA PRO A 103 -15.49 -9.26 -11.90
C PRO A 103 -14.85 -8.05 -11.20
N VAL A 104 -14.00 -8.33 -10.21
CA VAL A 104 -13.25 -7.33 -9.44
C VAL A 104 -11.76 -7.47 -9.76
N TYR A 105 -11.12 -6.35 -10.07
CA TYR A 105 -9.69 -6.30 -10.39
C TYR A 105 -8.94 -5.66 -9.23
N LEU A 106 -8.04 -6.43 -8.62
CA LEU A 106 -7.08 -5.93 -7.64
C LEU A 106 -5.77 -5.61 -8.34
N THR A 107 -5.22 -4.45 -8.01
CA THR A 107 -3.85 -4.06 -8.32
C THR A 107 -3.05 -4.11 -7.02
N LEU A 108 -1.96 -4.86 -7.02
CA LEU A 108 -1.04 -4.95 -5.91
C LEU A 108 0.28 -4.30 -6.35
N GLU A 109 0.76 -3.33 -5.58
CA GLU A 109 2.01 -2.62 -5.85
C GLU A 109 3.02 -2.95 -4.75
N VAL A 110 4.15 -3.54 -5.12
CA VAL A 110 5.18 -4.02 -4.20
C VAL A 110 6.24 -2.96 -4.02
N PHE A 111 6.60 -2.67 -2.76
CA PHE A 111 7.62 -1.68 -2.41
C PHE A 111 8.84 -2.31 -1.74
N GLN A 112 8.69 -3.49 -1.13
CA GLN A 112 9.78 -4.26 -0.55
C GLN A 112 9.54 -5.77 -0.69
N GLN A 113 10.62 -6.51 -0.89
CA GLN A 113 10.65 -7.96 -1.05
C GLN A 113 11.91 -8.53 -0.38
N LEU A 114 11.91 -9.84 -0.11
CA LEU A 114 13.09 -10.58 0.38
C LEU A 114 14.12 -10.84 -0.72
#